data_AF-A0A3M1ABV0-F1
#
_entry.id   AF-A0A3M1ABV0-F1
#
_cell.length_a   1.000
_cell.length_b   1.000
_cell.length_c   1.000
_cell.angle_alpha   90.00
_cell.angle_beta   90.00
_cell.angle_gamma   90.00
#
_symmetry.space_group_name_H-M   'P 1'
#
loop_
_entity.id
_entity.type
_entity.pdbx_description
1 polymer ?
#
loop_
_entity_poly.entity_id
_entity_poly.type
_entity_poly.pdbx_seq_one_letter_code
_entity_poly.pdbx_strand_id
1 'polypeptide(L)'
;MRRDAAGAGQAAAGAAPVWRFRFLAPGISRAGGVVDFDTAAADMEYLCQRFALPLLPAGETTGLIIISLADRPVEFGQPAPEATQFFEAFSVRDGRCIWEGL
;
A
#
# COMPACT_ATOMS: atom_id res chain seq x y z
N MET A 1 -1.52 39.51 -36.52
CA MET A 1 -1.77 38.06 -36.61
C MET A 1 -0.56 37.35 -36.03
N ARG A 2 -0.52 37.17 -34.70
CA ARG A 2 -0.66 35.88 -34.00
C ARG A 2 0.24 34.77 -34.55
N ARG A 3 1.26 34.41 -33.76
CA ARG A 3 1.60 33.04 -33.34
C ARG A 3 2.54 33.14 -32.14
N ASP A 4 1.96 32.93 -30.97
CA ASP A 4 2.62 32.86 -29.68
C ASP A 4 3.54 31.64 -29.64
N ALA A 5 4.83 31.89 -29.41
CA ALA A 5 5.81 30.86 -29.09
C ALA A 5 5.81 30.67 -27.57
N ALA A 6 5.11 29.64 -27.10
CA ALA A 6 5.27 29.10 -25.74
C ALA A 6 4.88 27.62 -25.76
N GLY A 7 5.78 26.79 -26.31
CA GLY A 7 5.76 25.36 -26.04
C GLY A 7 6.20 25.15 -24.60
N ALA A 8 5.25 25.14 -23.67
CA ALA A 8 5.48 24.69 -22.30
C ALA A 8 6.01 23.26 -22.37
N GLY A 9 7.23 23.07 -21.89
CA GLY A 9 7.85 21.75 -21.74
C GLY A 9 6.92 20.87 -20.93
N GLN A 10 6.50 19.76 -21.54
CA GLN A 10 5.79 18.69 -20.86
C GLN A 10 6.75 18.13 -19.81
N ALA A 11 6.48 18.43 -18.54
CA ALA A 11 7.11 17.68 -17.44
C ALA A 11 6.69 16.21 -17.61
N ALA A 12 7.67 15.31 -17.69
CA ALA A 12 7.40 13.89 -17.66
C ALA A 12 6.60 13.56 -16.39
N ALA A 13 5.43 12.97 -16.53
CA ALA A 13 4.66 12.47 -15.40
C ALA A 13 5.51 11.41 -14.68
N GLY A 14 6.15 11.77 -13.57
CA GLY A 14 6.79 10.81 -12.69
C GLY A 14 5.75 9.80 -12.21
N ALA A 15 6.14 8.52 -12.10
CA ALA A 15 5.25 7.50 -11.56
C ALA A 15 4.78 7.91 -10.14
N ALA A 16 3.50 7.67 -9.83
CA ALA A 16 2.95 7.98 -8.52
C ALA A 16 3.75 7.24 -7.42
N PRO A 17 3.96 7.86 -6.24
CA PRO A 17 4.76 7.26 -5.19
C PRO A 17 4.10 5.97 -4.66
N VAL A 18 4.94 5.01 -4.26
CA VAL A 18 4.52 3.75 -3.61
C VAL A 18 5.01 3.73 -2.17
N TRP A 19 4.08 3.67 -1.23
CA TRP A 19 4.31 3.62 0.21
C TRP A 19 4.06 2.20 0.71
N ARG A 20 5.02 1.59 1.42
CA ARG A 20 4.90 0.21 1.89
C ARG A 20 4.90 0.17 3.41
N PHE A 21 3.83 -0.36 4.00
CA PHE A 21 3.71 -0.57 5.43
C PHE A 21 3.67 -2.06 5.72
N ARG A 22 4.55 -2.51 6.61
CA ARG A 22 4.71 -3.93 6.96
C ARG A 22 4.32 -4.13 8.41
N PHE A 23 3.45 -5.11 8.66
CA PHE A 23 2.97 -5.45 9.99
C PHE A 23 3.20 -6.93 10.27
N LEU A 24 3.48 -7.24 11.54
CA LEU A 24 3.43 -8.60 12.03
C LEU A 24 2.01 -8.93 12.45
N ALA A 25 1.49 -10.06 11.96
CA ALA A 25 0.18 -10.58 12.28
C ALA A 25 0.27 -12.09 12.52
N PRO A 26 0.81 -12.56 13.66
CA PRO A 26 0.96 -13.99 13.95
C PRO A 26 -0.32 -14.82 13.79
N GLY A 27 -1.49 -14.17 13.95
CA GLY A 27 -2.81 -14.78 13.78
C GLY A 27 -3.14 -15.27 12.36
N ILE A 28 -2.41 -14.86 11.32
CA ILE A 28 -2.60 -15.35 9.94
C ILE A 28 -1.82 -16.63 9.64
N SER A 29 -1.04 -17.14 10.61
CA SER A 29 -0.24 -18.35 10.46
C SER A 29 -1.10 -19.53 9.98
N ARG A 30 -0.62 -20.23 8.94
CA ARG A 30 -1.22 -21.53 8.52
C ARG A 30 -1.17 -22.59 9.62
N ALA A 31 -0.20 -22.47 10.53
CA ALA A 31 -0.03 -23.36 11.67
C ALA A 31 -0.62 -22.70 12.92
N GLY A 32 -1.93 -22.90 13.13
CA GLY A 32 -2.62 -22.47 14.36
C GLY A 32 -3.08 -21.02 14.42
N GLY A 33 -3.02 -20.29 13.30
CA GLY A 33 -3.68 -19.00 13.18
C GLY A 33 -5.21 -19.12 13.18
N VAL A 34 -5.87 -18.04 13.55
CA VAL A 34 -7.34 -17.94 13.64
C VAL A 34 -7.92 -16.86 12.73
N VAL A 35 -7.06 -16.11 12.04
CA VAL A 35 -7.44 -15.02 11.14
C VAL A 35 -7.39 -15.56 9.71
N ASP A 36 -8.55 -15.62 9.07
CA ASP A 36 -8.67 -15.94 7.65
C ASP A 36 -8.34 -14.74 6.75
N PHE A 37 -8.34 -14.96 5.44
CA PHE A 37 -8.02 -13.91 4.48
C PHE A 37 -9.05 -12.77 4.51
N ASP A 38 -10.35 -13.06 4.57
CA ASP A 38 -11.39 -12.03 4.54
C ASP A 38 -11.28 -11.09 5.75
N THR A 39 -11.04 -11.65 6.94
CA THR A 39 -10.76 -10.86 8.14
C THR A 39 -9.47 -10.05 7.99
N ALA A 40 -8.40 -10.68 7.49
CA ALA A 40 -7.13 -9.99 7.27
C ALA A 40 -7.23 -8.87 6.22
N ALA A 41 -8.05 -9.03 5.18
CA ALA A 41 -8.30 -8.02 4.16
C ALA A 41 -9.01 -6.80 4.73
N ALA A 42 -10.04 -7.02 5.55
CA ALA A 42 -10.72 -5.95 6.28
C ALA A 42 -9.77 -5.21 7.24
N ASP A 43 -8.88 -5.94 7.94
CA ASP A 43 -7.85 -5.34 8.78
C ASP A 43 -6.85 -4.51 7.95
N MET A 44 -6.44 -4.99 6.77
CA MET A 44 -5.54 -4.24 5.89
C MET A 44 -6.18 -2.95 5.36
N GLU A 45 -7.47 -2.96 5.03
CA GLU A 45 -8.20 -1.73 4.66
C GLU A 45 -8.26 -0.74 5.83
N TYR A 46 -8.58 -1.22 7.04
CA TYR A 46 -8.57 -0.40 8.24
C TYR A 46 -7.19 0.21 8.51
N LEU A 47 -6.12 -0.60 8.43
CA LEU A 47 -4.75 -0.16 8.58
C LEU A 47 -4.37 0.88 7.52
N CYS A 48 -4.80 0.70 6.27
CA CYS A 48 -4.58 1.71 5.24
C CYS A 48 -5.22 3.04 5.63
N GLN A 49 -6.52 3.02 5.90
CA GLN A 49 -7.31 4.25 6.09
C GLN A 49 -6.98 4.97 7.41
N ARG A 50 -6.66 4.22 8.47
CA ARG A 50 -6.57 4.75 9.84
C ARG A 50 -5.14 4.86 10.36
N PHE A 51 -4.20 4.11 9.80
CA PHE A 51 -2.81 4.12 10.24
C PHE A 51 -1.87 4.63 9.16
N ALA A 52 -1.87 4.03 7.96
CA ALA A 52 -0.91 4.35 6.92
C ALA A 52 -1.15 5.74 6.30
N LEU A 53 -2.40 6.04 5.94
CA LEU A 53 -2.75 7.29 5.26
C LEU A 53 -2.39 8.54 6.09
N PRO A 54 -2.68 8.63 7.41
CA PRO A 54 -2.27 9.78 8.22
C PRO A 54 -0.76 9.99 8.35
N LEU A 55 0.06 8.97 8.04
CA LEU A 55 1.52 9.03 8.11
C LEU A 55 2.16 9.51 6.81
N LEU A 56 1.39 9.68 5.74
CA LEU A 56 1.90 10.24 4.50
C LEU A 56 2.30 11.71 4.68
N PRO A 57 3.25 12.22 3.88
CA PRO A 57 3.61 13.63 3.90
C PRO A 57 2.38 14.54 3.70
N ALA A 58 2.35 15.67 4.41
CA ALA A 58 1.25 16.63 4.29
C ALA A 58 1.11 17.11 2.83
N GLY A 59 -0.11 17.05 2.31
CA GLY A 59 -0.40 17.40 0.91
C GLY A 59 -0.29 16.24 -0.08
N GLU A 60 0.14 15.04 0.36
CA GLU A 60 0.06 13.85 -0.47
C GLU A 60 -1.40 13.45 -0.68
N THR A 61 -1.85 13.53 -1.92
CA THR A 61 -3.25 13.26 -2.33
C THR A 61 -3.35 12.14 -3.35
N THR A 62 -2.19 11.62 -3.81
CA THR A 62 -2.09 10.61 -4.84
C THR A 62 -0.98 9.61 -4.52
N GLY A 63 -1.15 8.35 -4.89
CA GLY A 63 -0.11 7.34 -4.66
C GLY A 63 -0.72 5.96 -4.46
N LEU A 64 0.16 4.99 -4.21
CA LEU A 64 -0.20 3.62 -3.91
C LEU A 64 0.30 3.27 -2.51
N ILE A 65 -0.58 2.83 -1.62
CA ILE A 65 -0.22 2.25 -0.33
C ILE A 65 -0.30 0.72 -0.48
N ILE A 66 0.79 0.04 -0.15
CA ILE A 66 0.83 -1.42 -0.01
C ILE A 66 0.85 -1.74 1.48
N ILE A 67 -0.19 -2.43 1.95
CA ILE A 67 -0.21 -3.03 3.28
C ILE A 67 0.21 -4.48 3.14
N SER A 68 1.19 -4.92 3.93
CA SER A 68 1.57 -6.32 4.01
C SER A 68 1.49 -6.83 5.44
N LEU A 69 0.80 -7.95 5.63
CA LEU A 69 0.79 -8.70 6.88
C LEU A 69 1.70 -9.93 6.74
N ALA A 70 2.52 -10.21 7.75
CA ALA A 70 3.34 -11.41 7.84
C ALA A 70 3.16 -12.10 9.19
N ASP A 71 3.01 -13.42 9.22
CA ASP A 71 2.89 -14.18 10.47
C ASP A 71 4.16 -14.15 11.35
N ARG A 72 5.30 -13.84 10.73
CA ARG A 72 6.62 -13.76 11.35
C ARG A 72 7.50 -12.71 10.66
N PRO A 73 8.60 -12.25 11.29
CA PRO A 73 9.57 -11.39 10.64
C PRO A 73 10.15 -12.04 9.37
N VAL A 74 10.23 -11.28 8.28
CA VAL A 74 10.84 -11.69 7.02
C VAL A 74 12.04 -10.79 6.74
N GLU A 75 13.22 -11.39 6.65
CA GLU A 75 14.46 -10.67 6.35
C GLU A 75 14.47 -10.20 4.89
N PHE A 76 14.95 -8.97 4.68
CA PHE A 76 14.99 -8.39 3.35
C PHE A 76 15.98 -9.14 2.45
N GLY A 77 15.52 -9.52 1.25
CA GLY A 77 16.34 -10.22 0.26
C GLY A 77 16.52 -11.71 0.53
N GLN A 78 15.94 -12.25 1.61
CA GLN A 78 15.99 -13.67 1.92
C GLN A 78 14.67 -14.38 1.57
N PRO A 79 14.71 -15.59 1.01
CA PRO A 79 13.51 -16.40 0.83
C PRO A 79 12.97 -16.84 2.20
N ALA A 80 11.67 -16.66 2.42
CA ALA A 80 10.96 -17.12 3.62
C ALA A 80 9.72 -17.95 3.23
N PRO A 81 9.90 -19.15 2.63
CA PRO A 81 8.79 -19.98 2.14
C PRO A 81 7.81 -20.43 3.24
N GLU A 82 8.25 -20.44 4.48
CA GLU A 82 7.46 -20.77 5.67
C GLU A 82 6.62 -19.61 6.20
N ALA A 83 6.90 -18.37 5.76
CA ALA A 83 6.15 -17.20 6.19
C ALA A 83 4.81 -17.12 5.45
N THR A 84 3.72 -17.03 6.20
CA THR A 84 2.43 -16.68 5.61
C THR A 84 2.37 -15.17 5.48
N GLN A 85 2.13 -14.70 4.26
CA GLN A 85 2.08 -13.27 3.96
C GLN A 85 0.86 -12.95 3.11
N PHE A 86 0.16 -11.88 3.48
CA PHE A 86 -0.91 -11.28 2.69
C PHE A 86 -0.52 -9.86 2.29
N PHE A 87 -0.96 -9.46 1.11
CA PHE A 87 -0.63 -8.19 0.51
C PHE A 87 -1.88 -7.58 -0.07
N GLU A 88 -2.11 -6.31 0.21
CA GLU A 88 -3.14 -5.53 -0.44
C GLU A 88 -2.61 -4.19 -0.91
N ALA A 89 -3.18 -3.72 -2.01
CA ALA A 89 -2.85 -2.44 -2.61
C ALA A 89 -4.06 -1.51 -2.58
N PHE A 90 -3.80 -0.27 -2.18
CA PHE A 90 -4.80 0.79 -2.10
C PHE A 90 -4.31 2.03 -2.83
N SER A 91 -5.06 2.54 -3.80
CA SER A 91 -4.78 3.88 -4.32
C SER A 91 -5.24 4.94 -3.33
N VAL A 92 -4.45 5.99 -3.18
CA VAL A 92 -4.82 7.18 -2.41
C VAL A 92 -5.55 8.13 -3.34
N ARG A 93 -6.82 8.41 -3.05
CA ARG A 93 -7.64 9.39 -3.77
C ARG A 93 -8.44 10.20 -2.77
N ASP A 94 -8.33 11.53 -2.84
CA ASP A 94 -9.09 12.47 -2.02
C ASP A 94 -9.03 12.17 -0.50
N GLY A 95 -7.85 11.75 -0.01
CA GLY A 95 -7.67 11.39 1.40
C GLY A 95 -8.38 10.10 1.81
N ARG A 96 -8.58 9.17 0.87
CA ARG A 96 -9.12 7.83 1.12
C ARG A 96 -8.26 6.76 0.49
N CYS A 97 -8.21 5.61 1.16
CA CYS A 97 -7.70 4.38 0.58
C CYS A 97 -8.79 3.73 -0.27
N ILE A 98 -8.51 3.50 -1.55
CA ILE A 98 -9.39 2.79 -2.47
C ILE A 98 -8.74 1.45 -2.81
N TRP A 99 -9.42 0.35 -2.46
CA TRP A 99 -8.92 -0.99 -2.73
C TRP A 99 -8.82 -1.26 -4.24
N GLU A 100 -7.67 -1.79 -4.68
CA GLU A 100 -7.41 -2.07 -6.10
C GLU A 100 -7.73 -3.53 -6.50
N GLY A 101 -8.11 -4.40 -5.55
CA GLY A 101 -8.59 -5.76 -5.83
C GLY A 101 -7.55 -6.65 -6.54
N LEU A 102 -6.37 -6.80 -5.94
CA LEU A 102 -5.27 -7.62 -6.48
C LEU A 102 -5.39 -9.10 -6.11
#